data_AF-A0A4Y6R3A7-F1
#
_entry.id   AF-A0A4Y6R3A7-F1
#
_cell.length_a   1.000
_cell.length_b   1.000
_cell.length_c   1.000
_cell.angle_alpha   90.00
_cell.angle_beta   90.00
_cell.angle_gamma   90.00
#
_symmetry.space_group_name_H-M   'P 1'
#
loop_
_entity.id
_entity.type
_entity.pdbx_description
1 polymer ?
#
loop_
_entity_poly.entity_id
_entity_poly.type
_entity_poly.pdbx_seq_one_letter_code
_entity_poly.pdbx_strand_id
1 'polypeptide(L)'
;MTRLLPLALVQSPAESLTDFAAGLERKVKAHAVADLFVYPELHLNTVDSPGPADRQAYMEASAEPLDGPRGRTLAELAGDLGIWLLPGSVLERGTDGHIYNTAVVYSPQGKAVASLDFS
;
A
#
# COMPACT_ATOMS: atom_id res chain seq x y z
N MET A 1 -17.50 20.63 -12.38
CA MET A 1 -18.55 19.77 -11.77
C MET A 1 -17.97 19.15 -10.51
N THR A 2 -18.69 19.18 -9.40
CA THR A 2 -18.26 18.55 -8.14
C THR A 2 -18.65 17.08 -8.17
N ARG A 3 -17.72 16.17 -7.84
CA ARG A 3 -17.99 14.73 -7.67
C ARG A 3 -17.67 14.35 -6.22
N LEU A 4 -18.57 13.61 -5.58
CA LEU A 4 -18.28 13.01 -4.28
C LEU A 4 -17.32 11.84 -4.45
N LEU A 5 -16.39 11.67 -3.51
CA LEU A 5 -15.46 10.52 -3.45
C LEU A 5 -15.66 9.84 -2.10
N PRO A 6 -16.54 8.82 -2.02
CA PRO A 6 -16.73 8.08 -0.77
C PRO A 6 -15.46 7.27 -0.48
N LEU A 7 -14.99 7.32 0.76
CA LEU A 7 -13.77 6.64 1.17
C LEU A 7 -14.02 5.67 2.33
N ALA A 8 -13.28 4.57 2.32
CA ALA A 8 -13.13 3.65 3.43
C ALA A 8 -11.78 3.89 4.09
N LEU A 9 -11.80 4.39 5.32
CA LEU A 9 -10.61 4.48 6.18
C LEU A 9 -10.52 3.18 6.98
N VAL A 10 -9.47 2.41 6.76
CA VAL A 10 -9.31 1.07 7.32
C VAL A 10 -8.35 1.11 8.50
N GLN A 11 -8.80 0.56 9.63
CA GLN A 11 -7.95 0.29 10.79
C GLN A 11 -7.79 -1.22 10.93
N SER A 12 -6.58 -1.72 10.66
CA SER A 12 -6.22 -3.13 10.77
C SER A 12 -4.75 -3.29 11.20
N PRO A 13 -4.41 -4.40 11.89
CA PRO A 13 -3.02 -4.79 12.11
C PRO A 13 -2.30 -4.94 10.77
N ALA A 14 -0.98 -4.83 10.75
CA ALA A 14 -0.22 -5.05 9.54
C ALA A 14 -0.43 -6.51 9.05
N GLU A 15 -0.68 -6.70 7.75
CA GLU A 15 -0.86 -8.00 7.07
C GLU A 15 0.14 -8.29 5.92
N SER A 16 0.43 -9.56 5.63
CA SER A 16 1.24 -9.90 4.45
C SER A 16 0.56 -9.37 3.16
N LEU A 17 1.31 -9.15 2.08
CA LEU A 17 0.71 -8.68 0.81
C LEU A 17 -0.42 -9.60 0.32
N THR A 18 -0.27 -10.91 0.52
CA THR A 18 -1.28 -11.91 0.18
C THR A 18 -2.55 -11.77 1.03
N ASP A 19 -2.39 -11.65 2.35
CA ASP A 19 -3.53 -11.51 3.27
C ASP A 19 -4.25 -10.19 3.06
N PHE A 20 -3.48 -9.12 2.84
CA PHE A 20 -3.98 -7.80 2.49
C PHE A 20 -4.83 -7.85 1.22
N ALA A 21 -4.35 -8.48 0.15
CA ALA A 21 -5.09 -8.56 -1.11
C ALA A 21 -6.44 -9.27 -0.94
N ALA A 22 -6.43 -10.46 -0.32
CA ALA A 22 -7.66 -11.19 -0.02
C ALA A 22 -8.60 -10.41 0.92
N GLY A 23 -8.02 -9.66 1.87
CA GLY A 23 -8.74 -8.80 2.80
C GLY A 23 -9.38 -7.59 2.12
N LEU A 24 -8.71 -6.99 1.15
CA LEU A 24 -9.19 -5.84 0.38
C LEU A 24 -10.36 -6.25 -0.53
N GLU A 25 -10.26 -7.36 -1.25
CA GLU A 25 -11.36 -7.89 -2.08
C GLU A 25 -12.66 -8.04 -1.29
N ARG A 26 -12.57 -8.63 -0.09
CA ARG A 26 -13.73 -8.78 0.81
C ARG A 26 -14.31 -7.43 1.23
N LYS A 27 -13.46 -6.45 1.54
CA LYS A 27 -13.88 -5.09 1.95
C LYS A 27 -14.52 -4.32 0.81
N VAL A 28 -13.97 -4.38 -0.41
CA VAL A 28 -14.57 -3.76 -1.60
C VAL A 28 -15.97 -4.31 -1.83
N LYS A 29 -16.14 -5.64 -1.76
CA LYS A 29 -17.46 -6.26 -1.89
C LYS A 29 -18.44 -5.84 -0.78
N ALA A 30 -17.98 -5.77 0.47
CA ALA A 30 -18.82 -5.38 1.61
C ALA A 30 -19.17 -3.88 1.63
N HIS A 31 -18.32 -3.05 1.04
CA HIS A 31 -18.41 -1.59 1.04
C HIS A 31 -18.41 -1.03 -0.38
N ALA A 32 -19.28 -1.55 -1.25
CA ALA A 32 -19.35 -1.20 -2.68
C ALA A 32 -19.65 0.29 -2.98
N VAL A 33 -19.97 1.10 -1.97
CA VAL A 33 -20.13 2.56 -2.09
C VAL A 33 -18.79 3.31 -2.06
N ALA A 34 -17.73 2.71 -1.50
CA ALA A 34 -16.42 3.34 -1.38
C ALA A 34 -15.64 3.27 -2.69
N ASP A 35 -15.14 4.42 -3.13
CA ASP A 35 -14.28 4.54 -4.31
C ASP A 35 -12.79 4.54 -3.95
N LEU A 36 -12.45 4.88 -2.70
CA LEU A 36 -11.07 4.98 -2.19
C LEU A 36 -10.90 4.18 -0.90
N PHE A 37 -9.92 3.29 -0.86
CA PHE A 37 -9.53 2.55 0.35
C PHE A 37 -8.18 3.05 0.86
N VAL A 38 -8.14 3.44 2.13
CA VAL A 38 -6.97 4.03 2.80
C VAL A 38 -6.57 3.18 3.99
N TYR A 39 -5.30 2.80 4.04
CA TYR A 39 -4.74 1.92 5.08
C TYR A 39 -3.67 2.63 5.94
N PRO A 40 -3.30 2.04 7.09
CA PRO A 40 -2.29 2.61 8.01
C PRO A 40 -0.87 2.66 7.45
N GLU A 41 0.01 3.41 8.09
CA GLU A 41 1.45 3.41 7.82
C GLU A 41 2.07 1.99 7.90
N LEU A 42 2.98 1.67 6.97
CA LEU A 42 3.73 0.39 6.91
C LEU A 42 2.84 -0.86 7.03
N HIS A 43 1.61 -0.78 6.51
CA HIS A 43 0.60 -1.82 6.67
C HIS A 43 0.97 -3.18 6.06
N LEU A 44 1.96 -3.19 5.16
CA LEU A 44 2.45 -4.39 4.46
C LEU A 44 3.79 -4.92 5.01
N ASN A 45 4.24 -4.46 6.18
CA ASN A 45 5.47 -4.89 6.86
C ASN A 45 5.24 -5.71 8.16
N THR A 46 5.01 -7.04 8.11
CA THR A 46 3.92 -7.53 9.01
C THR A 46 4.11 -8.65 9.99
N VAL A 47 5.09 -9.54 9.97
CA VAL A 47 5.00 -10.63 10.98
C VAL A 47 6.27 -10.96 11.74
N ASP A 48 7.44 -10.69 11.17
CA ASP A 48 8.73 -10.85 11.84
C ASP A 48 9.48 -9.51 11.91
N SER A 49 8.78 -8.41 12.20
CA SER A 49 9.47 -7.13 12.44
C SER A 49 10.40 -7.37 13.61
N PRO A 50 11.71 -7.46 13.36
CA PRO A 50 12.57 -8.08 14.33
C PRO A 50 12.84 -7.07 15.45
N GLY A 51 13.43 -7.52 16.55
CA GLY A 51 13.79 -6.63 17.64
C GLY A 51 14.66 -5.45 17.15
N PRO A 52 14.86 -4.39 17.95
CA PRO A 52 15.56 -3.17 17.53
C PRO A 52 16.91 -3.41 16.82
N ALA A 53 17.61 -4.50 17.14
CA ALA A 53 18.89 -4.90 16.55
C ALA A 53 18.83 -5.26 15.06
N ASP A 54 17.70 -5.77 14.57
CA ASP A 54 17.57 -6.33 13.21
C ASP A 54 16.69 -5.45 12.30
N ARG A 55 16.18 -4.32 12.83
CA ARG A 55 15.27 -3.40 12.11
C ARG A 55 15.88 -2.89 10.80
N GLN A 56 17.18 -2.57 10.80
CA GLN A 56 17.86 -2.12 9.58
C GLN A 56 17.93 -3.24 8.54
N ALA A 57 18.35 -4.44 8.93
CA ALA A 57 18.43 -5.58 8.00
C ALA A 57 17.06 -5.94 7.43
N TYR A 58 16.01 -5.84 8.25
CA TYR A 58 14.63 -6.01 7.81
C TYR A 58 14.21 -4.95 6.80
N MET A 59 14.49 -3.67 7.07
CA MET A 59 14.21 -2.59 6.14
C MET A 59 14.94 -2.80 4.82
N GLU A 60 16.22 -3.17 4.89
CA GLU A 60 17.05 -3.43 3.71
C GLU A 60 16.44 -4.54 2.83
N ALA A 61 16.04 -5.64 3.45
CA ALA A 61 15.46 -6.80 2.77
C ALA A 61 14.03 -6.54 2.25
N SER A 62 13.28 -5.63 2.87
CA SER A 62 11.88 -5.37 2.55
C SER A 62 11.67 -4.19 1.60
N ALA A 63 12.66 -3.33 1.43
CA ALA A 63 12.54 -2.15 0.58
C ALA A 63 12.63 -2.51 -0.90
N GLU A 64 11.67 -2.02 -1.68
CA GLU A 64 11.55 -2.25 -3.11
C GLU A 64 11.28 -0.93 -3.84
N PRO A 65 11.71 -0.74 -5.09
CA PRO A 65 11.23 0.37 -5.92
C PRO A 65 9.70 0.40 -6.01
N LEU A 66 9.09 1.57 -6.15
CA LEU A 66 7.61 1.67 -6.26
C LEU A 66 7.02 0.95 -7.47
N ASP A 67 7.81 0.77 -8.54
CA ASP A 67 7.43 -0.03 -9.72
C ASP A 67 7.92 -1.49 -9.64
N GLY A 68 8.44 -1.90 -8.48
CA GLY A 68 8.86 -3.26 -8.16
C GLY A 68 7.70 -4.25 -8.01
N PRO A 69 8.01 -5.53 -7.66
CA PRO A 69 7.00 -6.58 -7.50
C PRO A 69 5.80 -6.18 -6.66
N ARG A 70 6.03 -5.66 -5.44
CA ARG A 70 4.96 -5.19 -4.55
C ARG A 70 4.08 -4.12 -5.21
N GLY A 71 4.71 -3.13 -5.83
CA GLY A 71 4.00 -2.02 -6.46
C GLY A 71 3.17 -2.44 -7.67
N ARG A 72 3.67 -3.37 -8.49
CA ARG A 72 2.92 -3.94 -9.61
C ARG A 72 1.71 -4.72 -9.13
N THR A 73 1.85 -5.57 -8.11
CA THR A 73 0.72 -6.30 -7.52
C THR A 73 -0.34 -5.36 -6.97
N LEU A 74 0.05 -4.28 -6.28
CA LEU A 74 -0.89 -3.28 -5.76
C LEU A 74 -1.59 -2.50 -6.87
N ALA A 75 -0.87 -2.18 -7.95
CA ALA A 75 -1.43 -1.53 -9.12
C ALA A 75 -2.45 -2.44 -9.83
N GLU A 76 -2.08 -3.69 -10.10
CA GLU A 76 -2.97 -4.70 -10.69
C GLU A 76 -4.23 -4.87 -9.83
N LEU A 77 -4.08 -5.04 -8.52
CA LEU A 77 -5.20 -5.19 -7.59
C LEU A 77 -6.15 -3.98 -7.59
N ALA A 78 -5.62 -2.75 -7.63
CA ALA A 78 -6.44 -1.55 -7.73
C ALA A 78 -7.20 -1.47 -9.07
N GLY A 79 -6.56 -1.89 -10.17
CA GLY A 79 -7.17 -1.99 -11.49
C GLY A 79 -8.27 -3.04 -11.58
N ASP A 80 -8.00 -4.25 -11.10
CA ASP A 80 -8.94 -5.38 -11.11
C ASP A 80 -10.20 -5.09 -10.27
N LEU A 81 -10.02 -4.39 -9.14
CA LEU A 81 -11.12 -3.99 -8.27
C LEU A 81 -11.78 -2.68 -8.69
N GLY A 82 -11.19 -1.93 -9.62
CA GLY A 82 -11.71 -0.65 -10.09
C GLY A 82 -11.78 0.43 -9.01
N ILE A 83 -10.85 0.44 -8.05
CA ILE A 83 -10.83 1.36 -6.91
C ILE A 83 -9.60 2.26 -6.92
N TRP A 84 -9.68 3.37 -6.20
CA TRP A 84 -8.50 4.07 -5.72
C TRP A 84 -7.96 3.33 -4.49
N LEU A 85 -6.64 3.14 -4.44
CA LEU A 85 -6.00 2.43 -3.34
C LEU A 85 -4.83 3.25 -2.78
N LEU A 86 -4.87 3.49 -1.48
CA LEU A 86 -3.74 3.96 -0.69
C LEU A 86 -3.47 2.85 0.34
N PRO A 87 -2.53 1.92 0.07
CA PRO A 87 -2.29 0.74 0.91
C PRO A 87 -1.49 1.08 2.18
N GLY A 88 -1.57 2.33 2.62
CA GLY A 88 -0.69 2.90 3.61
C GLY A 88 0.58 3.45 3.02
N SER A 89 1.65 3.32 3.79
CA SER A 89 3.00 3.55 3.32
C SER A 89 3.77 2.24 3.24
N VAL A 90 4.88 2.30 2.51
CA VAL A 90 5.70 1.14 2.17
C VAL A 90 7.17 1.51 2.25
N LEU A 91 8.02 0.53 2.46
CA LEU A 91 9.46 0.73 2.32
C LEU A 91 9.79 0.81 0.82
N GLU A 92 10.11 2.01 0.37
CA GLU A 92 10.60 2.28 -0.97
C GLU A 92 12.12 2.24 -0.98
N ARG A 93 12.70 1.57 -1.98
CA ARG A 93 14.09 1.79 -2.35
C ARG A 93 14.16 2.84 -3.45
N GLY A 94 14.57 4.05 -3.08
CA GLY A 94 14.72 5.17 -3.99
C GLY A 94 15.84 4.94 -5.01
N THR A 95 15.82 5.73 -6.09
CA THR A 95 16.84 5.66 -7.15
C THR A 95 18.24 6.08 -6.67
N ASP A 96 18.32 6.80 -5.56
CA ASP A 96 19.53 7.17 -4.82
C ASP A 96 20.03 6.06 -3.87
N GLY A 97 19.30 4.94 -3.77
CA GLY A 97 19.60 3.82 -2.88
C GLY A 97 19.11 4.03 -1.44
N HIS A 98 18.53 5.19 -1.11
CA HIS A 98 17.96 5.43 0.21
C HIS A 98 16.64 4.65 0.39
N ILE A 99 16.36 4.28 1.64
CA ILE A 99 15.09 3.66 2.01
C ILE A 99 14.16 4.76 2.52
N TYR A 100 13.04 4.94 1.84
CA TYR A 100 12.01 5.88 2.22
C TYR A 100 10.80 5.13 2.78
N ASN A 101 10.14 5.77 3.73
CA ASN A 101 8.78 5.39 4.10
C ASN A 101 7.85 6.19 3.19
N THR A 102 7.26 5.54 2.19
CA THR A 102 6.55 6.23 1.11
C THR A 102 5.08 5.89 1.12
N ALA A 103 4.21 6.90 1.22
CA ALA A 103 2.79 6.73 0.91
C ALA A 103 2.60 6.79 -0.61
N VAL A 104 1.85 5.84 -1.18
CA VAL A 104 1.62 5.76 -2.64
C VAL A 104 0.14 5.56 -2.93
N VAL A 105 -0.36 6.20 -4.00
CA VAL A 105 -1.75 6.09 -4.44
C VAL A 105 -1.81 5.43 -5.81
N TYR A 106 -2.63 4.38 -5.91
CA TYR A 106 -2.95 3.69 -7.16
C TYR A 106 -4.35 4.07 -7.64
N SER A 107 -4.49 4.25 -8.95
CA SER A 107 -5.76 4.56 -9.60
C SER A 107 -6.57 3.30 -9.97
N PRO A 108 -7.88 3.45 -10.23
CA PRO A 108 -8.74 2.38 -10.77
C PRO A 108 -8.31 1.80 -12.13
N GLN A 109 -7.30 2.38 -12.78
CA GLN A 109 -6.73 1.89 -14.03
C GLN A 109 -5.44 1.10 -13.80
N GLY A 110 -5.12 0.81 -12.54
CA GLY A 110 -3.92 0.11 -12.13
C GLY A 110 -2.63 0.87 -12.40
N LYS A 111 -2.60 2.16 -12.00
CA LYS A 111 -1.41 3.00 -12.14
C LYS A 111 -1.09 3.68 -10.81
N ALA A 112 0.18 3.68 -10.41
CA ALA A 112 0.65 4.62 -9.39
C ALA A 112 0.56 6.04 -9.96
N VAL A 113 -0.13 6.94 -9.26
CA VAL A 113 -0.38 8.31 -9.74
C VAL A 113 0.17 9.40 -8.84
N ALA A 114 0.50 9.07 -7.60
CA ALA A 114 1.11 9.98 -6.63
C ALA A 114 1.89 9.18 -5.58
N SER A 115 2.98 9.75 -5.11
CA SER A 115 3.73 9.27 -3.95
C SER A 115 4.18 10.45 -3.08
N LEU A 116 4.43 10.17 -1.81
CA LEU A 116 4.98 11.09 -0.84
C LEU A 116 5.93 10.35 0.08
N ASP A 117 7.19 10.77 0.08
CA ASP A 117 8.23 10.21 0.94
C ASP A 117 8.24 10.93 2.29
N PHE A 118 8.29 10.17 3.37
CA PHE A 118 8.55 10.69 4.71
C PHE A 118 10.06 10.61 5.00
N SER A 119 10.62 11.68 5.55
CA SER A 119 12.05 11.82 5.91
C SER A 119 12.39 11.16 7.23
#